data_AF-A0A672UGH5-F1
#
_entry.id   AF-A0A672UGH5-F1
#
_cell.length_a   1.000
_cell.length_b   1.000
_cell.length_c   1.000
_cell.angle_alpha   90.00
_cell.angle_beta   90.00
_cell.angle_gamma   90.00
#
_symmetry.space_group_name_H-M   'P 1'
#
loop_
_entity.id
_entity.type
_entity.pdbx_description
1 polymer ?
#
loop_
_entity_poly.entity_id
_entity_poly.type
_entity_poly.pdbx_seq_one_letter_code
_entity_poly.pdbx_strand_id
1 'polypeptide(L)'
;MSRPMSRPAVPAGSPRRLGALSTAQLRALLQDEPRLQRAARLSKKFQSLQLEREMCLASNCTLAKVNLSLRPQLEDGKAALAIKYQELQEIREACWDKQQRLEAYLENWSPQSALGKLQAKLDASEAESEAQVEQFLAQDLPLDSFLESFCQSRTRSHICRTQLEKLQELLQKDGAGRDPAGPMGCRGALPNLAPARLAPLQSGVVPKAFNLSYGFVPTFLIPSEAVVPFAVPTAPPRHHLPALGHQPASPCSKIPSPGSPLHVVGHIPLLSPQPSCRQQQQKQELPHR
;
A
#
# COMPACT_ATOMS: atom_id res chain seq x y z
N MET A 1 66.94 61.33 -24.67
CA MET A 1 66.17 61.34 -25.93
C MET A 1 65.11 60.26 -25.84
N SER A 2 63.86 60.66 -25.54
CA SER A 2 62.75 59.72 -25.32
C SER A 2 61.99 59.50 -26.62
N ARG A 3 61.95 58.26 -27.12
CA ARG A 3 61.07 57.87 -28.23
C ARG A 3 59.63 57.78 -27.74
N PRO A 4 58.64 58.38 -28.42
CA PRO A 4 57.23 58.16 -28.09
C PRO A 4 56.76 56.82 -28.66
N MET A 5 56.09 56.02 -27.82
CA MET A 5 55.41 54.79 -28.21
C MET A 5 54.13 55.14 -28.98
N SER A 6 54.10 54.79 -30.27
CA SER A 6 52.90 54.88 -31.09
C SER A 6 51.84 53.88 -30.62
N ARG A 7 50.61 54.38 -30.44
CA ARG A 7 49.42 53.61 -30.08
C ARG A 7 48.94 52.78 -31.29
N PRO A 8 48.65 51.48 -31.14
CA PRO A 8 48.14 50.67 -32.26
C PRO A 8 46.69 51.04 -32.58
N ALA A 9 46.39 51.08 -33.89
CA ALA A 9 45.07 51.36 -34.44
C ALA A 9 44.08 50.25 -34.08
N VAL A 10 42.88 50.64 -33.63
CA VAL A 10 41.77 49.73 -33.30
C VAL A 10 40.96 49.47 -34.57
N PRO A 11 40.63 48.19 -34.90
CA PRO A 11 39.87 47.88 -36.10
C PRO A 11 38.43 48.40 -36.02
N ALA A 12 37.97 48.95 -37.15
CA ALA A 12 36.64 49.47 -37.37
C ALA A 12 35.61 48.31 -37.33
N GLY A 13 34.78 48.27 -36.29
CA GLY A 13 33.76 47.23 -36.13
C GLY A 13 33.31 46.97 -34.70
N SER A 14 33.95 47.57 -33.68
CA SER A 14 33.44 47.47 -32.31
C SER A 14 32.29 48.46 -32.06
N PRO A 15 31.19 48.06 -31.39
CA PRO A 15 30.12 48.98 -31.02
C PRO A 15 30.72 50.11 -30.19
N ARG A 16 30.48 51.37 -30.59
CA ARG A 16 31.02 52.57 -29.95
C ARG A 16 30.91 52.42 -28.43
N ARG A 17 32.04 52.14 -27.78
CA ARG A 17 32.08 52.03 -26.32
C ARG A 17 31.63 53.37 -25.79
N LEU A 18 30.64 53.37 -24.89
CA LEU A 18 30.09 54.60 -24.31
C LEU A 18 31.18 55.52 -23.73
N GLY A 19 32.33 54.95 -23.34
CA GLY A 19 33.54 55.70 -22.93
C GLY A 19 34.26 56.49 -24.03
N ALA A 20 33.83 56.43 -25.29
CA ALA A 20 34.36 57.23 -26.40
C ALA A 20 33.48 58.45 -26.76
N LEU A 21 32.37 58.65 -26.04
CA LEU A 21 31.44 59.77 -26.26
C LEU A 21 31.84 60.99 -25.42
N SER A 22 31.65 62.20 -25.95
CA SER A 22 31.89 63.43 -25.19
C SER A 22 30.80 63.65 -24.13
N THR A 23 31.08 64.51 -23.14
CA THR A 23 30.13 64.83 -22.05
C THR A 23 28.79 65.38 -22.57
N ALA A 24 28.81 66.20 -23.62
CA ALA A 24 27.60 66.69 -24.27
C ALA A 24 26.81 65.56 -24.97
N GLN A 25 27.51 64.63 -25.63
CA GLN A 25 26.89 63.48 -26.30
C GLN A 25 26.28 62.48 -25.31
N LEU A 26 26.93 62.29 -24.15
CA LEU A 26 26.39 61.45 -23.08
C LEU A 26 25.14 62.08 -22.45
N ARG A 27 25.11 63.39 -22.22
CA ARG A 27 23.90 64.10 -21.74
C ARG A 27 22.76 64.03 -22.74
N ALA A 28 23.05 64.20 -24.03
CA ALA A 28 22.05 64.04 -25.09
C ALA A 28 21.52 62.59 -25.19
N LEU A 29 22.38 61.59 -24.98
CA LEU A 29 21.98 60.18 -24.95
C LEU A 29 21.12 59.85 -23.72
N LEU A 30 21.41 60.45 -22.57
CA LEU A 30 20.61 60.29 -21.34
C LEU A 30 19.22 60.94 -21.47
N GLN A 31 19.08 61.99 -22.29
CA GLN A 31 17.78 62.62 -22.55
C GLN A 31 16.97 61.92 -23.66
N ASP A 32 17.59 61.02 -24.43
CA ASP A 32 16.95 60.23 -25.49
C ASP A 32 16.85 58.76 -25.06
N GLU A 33 15.80 58.46 -24.28
CA GLU A 33 15.48 57.12 -23.77
C GLU A 33 15.46 56.03 -24.87
N PRO A 34 14.82 56.19 -26.04
CA PRO A 34 14.86 55.16 -27.07
C PRO A 34 16.24 54.97 -27.70
N ARG A 35 17.12 55.99 -27.75
CA ARG A 35 18.54 55.78 -28.12
C ARG A 35 19.30 55.04 -27.03
N LEU A 36 19.07 55.35 -25.75
CA LEU A 36 19.71 54.66 -24.63
C LEU A 36 19.31 53.17 -24.59
N GLN A 37 18.03 52.85 -24.74
CA GLN A 37 17.55 51.46 -24.81
C GLN A 37 18.15 50.69 -25.98
N ARG A 38 18.28 51.33 -27.16
CA ARG A 38 18.98 50.72 -28.31
C ARG A 38 20.45 50.44 -27.99
N ALA A 39 21.15 51.40 -27.38
CA ALA A 39 22.54 51.20 -26.95
C ALA A 39 22.68 50.07 -25.91
N ALA A 40 21.74 49.96 -24.97
CA ALA A 40 21.69 48.88 -23.98
C ALA A 40 21.45 47.52 -24.63
N ARG A 41 20.51 47.42 -25.59
CA ARG A 41 20.23 46.18 -26.35
C ARG A 41 21.41 45.74 -27.22
N LEU A 42 22.19 46.70 -27.72
CA LEU A 42 23.42 46.45 -28.47
C LEU A 42 24.63 46.13 -27.57
N SER A 43 24.48 46.21 -26.25
CA SER A 43 25.56 45.87 -25.33
C SER A 43 25.81 44.36 -25.33
N LYS A 44 27.10 43.97 -25.30
CA LYS A 44 27.50 42.56 -25.27
C LYS A 44 26.88 41.80 -24.08
N LYS A 45 26.76 42.46 -22.92
CA LYS A 45 26.16 41.88 -21.72
C LYS A 45 24.67 41.60 -21.91
N PHE A 46 23.93 42.52 -22.52
CA PHE A 46 22.51 42.30 -22.81
C PHE A 46 22.31 41.17 -23.83
N GLN A 47 23.13 41.14 -24.88
CA GLN A 47 23.07 40.08 -25.89
C GLN A 47 23.42 38.71 -25.32
N SER A 48 24.42 38.60 -24.43
CA SER A 48 24.75 37.31 -23.79
C SER A 48 23.61 36.81 -22.92
N LEU A 49 23.02 37.67 -22.09
CA LEU A 49 21.88 37.31 -21.25
C LEU A 49 20.66 36.92 -22.09
N GLN A 50 20.43 37.60 -23.23
CA GLN A 50 19.35 37.27 -24.14
C GLN A 50 19.57 35.89 -24.77
N LEU A 51 20.79 35.57 -25.20
CA LEU A 51 21.13 34.24 -25.71
C LEU A 51 20.97 33.16 -24.64
N GLU A 52 21.47 33.39 -23.42
CA GLU A 52 21.32 32.47 -22.29
C GLU A 52 19.83 32.21 -21.98
N ARG A 53 19.00 33.26 -22.02
CA ARG A 53 17.55 33.15 -21.86
C ARG A 53 16.95 32.26 -22.95
N GLU A 54 17.29 32.50 -24.22
CA GLU A 54 16.77 31.72 -25.35
C GLU A 54 17.19 30.25 -25.27
N MET A 55 18.45 29.99 -24.90
CA MET A 55 18.94 28.63 -24.65
C MET A 55 18.19 27.94 -23.52
N CYS A 56 17.97 28.64 -22.40
CA CYS A 56 17.22 28.10 -21.26
C CYS A 56 15.75 27.81 -21.64
N LEU A 57 15.11 28.73 -22.37
CA LEU A 57 13.74 28.53 -22.86
C LEU A 57 13.66 27.34 -23.81
N ALA A 58 14.60 27.22 -24.76
CA ALA A 58 14.65 26.09 -25.68
C ALA A 58 14.81 24.76 -24.93
N SER A 59 15.72 24.70 -23.95
CA SER A 59 15.94 23.54 -23.09
C SER A 59 14.71 23.19 -22.24
N ASN A 60 14.05 24.20 -21.64
CA ASN A 60 12.83 23.97 -20.89
C ASN A 60 11.71 23.45 -21.79
N CYS A 61 11.55 24.00 -23.00
CA CYS A 61 10.56 23.54 -23.96
C CYS A 61 10.81 22.10 -24.42
N THR A 62 12.06 21.70 -24.65
CA THR A 62 12.37 20.30 -25.02
C THR A 62 12.05 19.36 -23.87
N LEU A 63 12.46 19.69 -22.64
CA LEU A 63 12.14 18.90 -21.45
C LEU A 63 10.63 18.81 -21.20
N ALA A 64 9.90 19.92 -21.36
CA ALA A 64 8.45 19.93 -21.21
C ALA A 64 7.77 19.02 -22.23
N LYS A 65 8.22 19.02 -23.49
CA LYS A 65 7.71 18.11 -24.52
C LYS A 65 7.96 16.65 -24.17
N VAL A 66 9.17 16.31 -23.70
CA VAL A 66 9.50 14.95 -23.27
C VAL A 66 8.64 14.54 -22.07
N ASN A 67 8.52 15.39 -21.05
CA ASN A 67 7.69 15.11 -19.88
C ASN A 67 6.22 14.89 -20.27
N LEU A 68 5.69 15.71 -21.17
CA LEU A 68 4.33 15.54 -21.69
C LEU A 68 4.18 14.23 -22.47
N SER A 69 5.20 13.82 -23.23
CA SER A 69 5.17 12.56 -23.98
C SER A 69 5.24 11.31 -23.07
N LEU A 70 5.86 11.42 -21.89
CA LEU A 70 5.99 10.32 -20.93
C LEU A 70 4.76 10.16 -20.02
N ARG A 71 3.96 11.22 -19.84
CA ARG A 71 2.72 11.17 -19.05
C ARG A 71 1.78 10.01 -19.41
N PRO A 72 1.40 9.78 -20.68
CA PRO A 72 0.50 8.68 -21.01
C PRO A 72 1.07 7.32 -20.58
N GLN A 73 2.35 7.04 -20.85
CA GLN A 73 2.99 5.79 -20.45
C GLN A 73 2.98 5.58 -18.93
N LEU A 74 3.16 6.66 -18.16
CA LEU A 74 3.14 6.62 -16.71
C LEU A 74 1.72 6.38 -16.16
N GLU A 75 0.70 7.01 -16.75
CA GLU A 75 -0.68 6.78 -16.37
C GLU A 75 -1.17 5.38 -16.78
N ASP A 76 -0.79 4.90 -17.97
CA ASP A 76 -1.05 3.53 -18.41
C ASP A 76 -0.39 2.51 -17.48
N GLY A 77 0.86 2.76 -17.07
CA GLY A 77 1.57 1.93 -16.11
C GLY A 77 0.90 1.90 -14.74
N LYS A 78 0.43 3.05 -14.23
CA LYS A 78 -0.36 3.11 -12.98
C LYS A 78 -1.67 2.33 -13.09
N ALA A 79 -2.39 2.48 -14.20
CA ALA A 79 -3.64 1.77 -14.43
C ALA A 79 -3.42 0.24 -14.51
N ALA A 80 -2.42 -0.20 -15.26
CA ALA A 80 -2.05 -1.62 -15.35
C ALA A 80 -1.65 -2.19 -13.97
N LEU A 81 -0.89 -1.41 -13.18
CA LEU A 81 -0.52 -1.82 -11.82
C LEU A 81 -1.74 -1.92 -10.91
N ALA A 82 -2.68 -0.97 -10.98
CA ALA A 82 -3.91 -1.01 -10.22
C ALA A 82 -4.76 -2.26 -10.57
N ILE A 83 -4.86 -2.62 -11.85
CA ILE A 83 -5.52 -3.85 -12.30
C ILE A 83 -4.84 -5.08 -11.67
N LYS A 84 -3.50 -5.15 -11.67
CA LYS A 84 -2.76 -6.28 -11.08
C LYS A 84 -2.97 -6.38 -9.56
N TYR A 85 -3.04 -5.25 -8.86
CA TYR A 85 -3.39 -5.26 -7.43
C TYR A 85 -4.80 -5.74 -7.16
N GLN A 86 -5.76 -5.37 -8.03
CA GLN A 86 -7.13 -5.83 -7.95
C GLN A 86 -7.23 -7.35 -8.19
N GLU A 87 -6.61 -7.87 -9.25
CA GLU A 87 -6.53 -9.32 -9.51
C GLU A 87 -5.92 -10.08 -8.33
N LEU A 88 -4.85 -9.54 -7.74
CA LEU A 88 -4.21 -10.15 -6.57
C LEU A 88 -5.16 -10.18 -5.36
N GLN A 89 -5.92 -9.12 -5.14
CA GLN A 89 -6.90 -9.07 -4.07
C GLN A 89 -7.99 -10.12 -4.27
N GLU A 90 -8.54 -10.23 -5.48
CA GLU A 90 -9.57 -11.23 -5.81
C GLU A 90 -9.05 -12.66 -5.60
N ILE A 91 -7.81 -12.95 -6.02
CA ILE A 91 -7.20 -14.27 -5.79
C ILE A 91 -6.98 -14.53 -4.30
N ARG A 92 -6.56 -13.53 -3.52
CA ARG A 92 -6.40 -13.68 -2.07
C ARG A 92 -7.73 -13.99 -1.39
N GLU A 93 -8.78 -13.24 -1.72
CA GLU A 93 -10.12 -13.46 -1.17
C GLU A 93 -10.64 -14.85 -1.56
N ALA A 94 -10.51 -15.25 -2.82
CA ALA A 94 -10.90 -16.58 -3.28
C ALA A 94 -10.11 -17.71 -2.59
N CYS A 95 -8.81 -17.50 -2.31
CA CYS A 95 -8.00 -18.45 -1.55
C CYS A 95 -8.44 -18.51 -0.09
N TRP A 96 -8.73 -17.36 0.53
CA TRP A 96 -9.23 -17.27 1.89
C TRP A 96 -10.56 -18.00 2.03
N ASP A 97 -11.50 -17.77 1.12
CA ASP A 97 -12.79 -18.46 1.10
C ASP A 97 -12.65 -19.98 0.97
N LYS A 98 -11.75 -20.44 0.09
CA LYS A 98 -11.45 -21.88 -0.05
C LYS A 98 -10.85 -22.45 1.23
N GLN A 99 -9.94 -21.71 1.88
CA GLN A 99 -9.34 -22.12 3.15
C GLN A 99 -10.39 -22.23 4.25
N GLN A 100 -11.27 -21.24 4.40
CA GLN A 100 -12.35 -21.27 5.39
C GLN A 100 -13.32 -22.43 5.15
N ARG A 101 -13.67 -22.70 3.89
CA ARG A 101 -14.50 -23.88 3.55
C ARG A 101 -13.80 -25.18 3.92
N LEU A 102 -12.51 -25.32 3.60
CA LEU A 102 -11.73 -26.50 3.95
C LEU A 102 -11.64 -26.68 5.47
N GLU A 103 -11.39 -25.62 6.23
CA GLU A 103 -11.38 -25.66 7.70
C GLU A 103 -12.72 -26.14 8.26
N ALA A 104 -13.84 -25.59 7.78
CA ALA A 104 -15.17 -26.04 8.19
C ALA A 104 -15.44 -27.50 7.81
N TYR A 105 -15.00 -27.97 6.63
CA TYR A 105 -15.10 -29.39 6.26
C TYR A 105 -14.24 -30.26 7.19
N LEU A 106 -12.99 -29.88 7.44
CA LEU A 106 -12.09 -30.64 8.30
C LEU A 106 -12.60 -30.69 9.75
N GLU A 107 -13.18 -29.62 10.26
CA GLU A 107 -13.80 -29.60 11.59
C GLU A 107 -15.00 -30.56 11.64
N ASN A 108 -15.91 -30.50 10.67
CA ASN A 108 -17.11 -31.34 10.60
C ASN A 108 -16.82 -32.84 10.42
N TRP A 109 -15.73 -33.16 9.74
CA TRP A 109 -15.28 -34.53 9.47
C TRP A 109 -14.10 -34.96 10.34
N SER A 110 -13.77 -34.18 11.37
CA SER A 110 -12.73 -34.54 12.33
C SER A 110 -13.15 -35.76 13.16
N PRO A 111 -12.20 -36.61 13.57
CA PRO A 111 -12.46 -37.70 14.51
C PRO A 111 -13.14 -37.23 15.81
N GLN A 112 -12.80 -36.02 16.26
CA GLN A 112 -13.39 -35.36 17.42
C GLN A 112 -14.85 -34.99 17.19
N SER A 113 -15.20 -34.46 16.01
CA SER A 113 -16.61 -34.23 15.63
C SER A 113 -17.39 -35.54 15.55
N ALA A 114 -16.79 -36.61 15.03
CA ALA A 114 -17.41 -37.94 15.01
C ALA A 114 -17.65 -38.48 16.42
N LEU A 115 -16.69 -38.33 17.34
CA LEU A 115 -16.85 -38.69 18.76
C LEU A 115 -18.00 -37.91 19.42
N GLY A 116 -18.05 -36.59 19.24
CA GLY A 116 -19.12 -35.75 19.78
C GLY A 116 -20.51 -36.16 19.25
N LYS A 117 -20.60 -36.46 17.94
CA LYS A 117 -21.84 -36.96 17.31
C LYS A 117 -22.26 -38.33 17.86
N LEU A 118 -21.32 -39.25 18.09
CA LEU A 118 -21.61 -40.56 18.68
C LEU A 118 -22.04 -40.43 20.14
N GLN A 119 -21.39 -39.57 20.93
CA GLN A 119 -21.76 -39.30 22.31
C GLN A 119 -23.19 -38.75 22.40
N ALA A 120 -23.52 -37.73 21.60
CA ALA A 120 -24.87 -37.17 21.58
C ALA A 120 -25.95 -38.20 21.19
N LYS A 121 -25.65 -39.12 20.26
CA LYS A 121 -26.55 -40.23 19.92
C LYS A 121 -26.71 -41.24 21.05
N LEU A 122 -25.62 -41.56 21.75
CA LEU A 122 -25.65 -42.43 22.92
C LEU A 122 -26.56 -41.81 23.99
N ASP A 123 -26.28 -40.57 24.40
CA ASP A 123 -27.05 -39.84 25.41
C ASP A 123 -28.54 -39.77 25.03
N ALA A 124 -28.85 -39.47 23.77
CA ALA A 124 -30.23 -39.42 23.28
C ALA A 124 -30.95 -40.79 23.36
N SER A 125 -30.27 -41.87 22.99
CA SER A 125 -30.84 -43.23 23.08
C SER A 125 -31.00 -43.73 24.51
N GLU A 126 -30.12 -43.29 25.43
CA GLU A 126 -30.24 -43.61 26.85
C GLU A 126 -31.42 -42.86 27.48
N ALA A 127 -31.53 -41.56 27.21
CA ALA A 127 -32.67 -40.75 27.64
C ALA A 127 -34.00 -41.28 27.08
N GLU A 128 -34.04 -41.72 25.82
CA GLU A 128 -35.22 -42.37 25.25
C GLU A 128 -35.57 -43.67 25.99
N SER A 129 -34.57 -44.49 26.33
CA SER A 129 -34.80 -45.73 27.08
C SER A 129 -35.30 -45.48 28.51
N GLU A 130 -34.84 -44.39 29.14
CA GLU A 130 -35.30 -43.96 30.46
C GLU A 130 -36.75 -43.47 30.38
N ALA A 131 -37.07 -42.63 29.40
CA ALA A 131 -38.43 -42.15 29.17
C ALA A 131 -39.42 -43.31 28.91
N GLN A 132 -39.01 -44.33 28.14
CA GLN A 132 -39.82 -45.53 27.91
C GLN A 132 -40.10 -46.30 29.21
N VAL A 133 -39.11 -46.39 30.11
CA VAL A 133 -39.28 -47.01 31.44
C VAL A 133 -40.24 -46.20 32.29
N GLU A 134 -40.09 -44.88 32.32
CA GLU A 134 -40.99 -43.98 33.07
C GLU A 134 -42.44 -44.10 32.58
N GLN A 135 -42.67 -44.08 31.26
CA GLN A 135 -43.99 -44.25 30.65
C GLN A 135 -44.61 -45.61 30.96
N PHE A 136 -43.81 -46.68 30.93
CA PHE A 136 -44.28 -48.01 31.27
C PHE A 136 -44.68 -48.11 32.76
N LEU A 137 -43.89 -47.53 33.67
CA LEU A 137 -44.20 -47.49 35.10
C LEU A 137 -45.44 -46.63 35.41
N ALA A 138 -45.67 -45.57 34.61
CA ALA A 138 -46.89 -44.77 34.66
C ALA A 138 -48.12 -45.46 34.07
N GLN A 139 -47.96 -46.65 33.47
CA GLN A 139 -49.00 -47.40 32.75
C GLN A 139 -49.49 -46.71 31.46
N ASP A 140 -48.74 -45.73 30.96
CA ASP A 140 -49.04 -45.02 29.71
C ASP A 140 -48.58 -45.79 28.45
N LEU A 141 -47.77 -46.83 28.63
CA LEU A 141 -47.22 -47.67 27.55
C LEU A 141 -47.53 -49.16 27.79
N PRO A 142 -48.23 -49.86 26.87
CA PRO A 142 -48.49 -51.30 26.98
C PRO A 142 -47.21 -52.14 26.97
N LEU A 143 -47.24 -53.32 27.59
CA LEU A 143 -46.07 -54.20 27.73
C LEU A 143 -45.41 -54.55 26.40
N ASP A 144 -46.19 -54.99 25.40
CA ASP A 144 -45.64 -55.43 24.12
C ASP A 144 -44.93 -54.27 23.38
N SER A 145 -45.54 -53.08 23.39
CA SER A 145 -44.95 -51.86 22.81
C SER A 145 -43.72 -51.36 23.58
N PHE A 146 -43.73 -51.47 24.92
CA PHE A 146 -42.57 -51.18 25.74
C PHE A 146 -41.41 -52.11 25.38
N LEU A 147 -41.62 -53.43 25.36
CA LEU A 147 -40.56 -54.39 25.07
C LEU A 147 -39.94 -54.15 23.70
N GLU A 148 -40.76 -53.93 22.66
CA GLU A 148 -40.26 -53.63 21.32
C GLU A 148 -39.43 -52.35 21.30
N SER A 149 -39.99 -51.23 21.78
CA SER A 149 -39.36 -49.91 21.74
C SER A 149 -38.11 -49.80 22.63
N PHE A 150 -38.13 -50.43 23.81
CA PHE A 150 -37.01 -50.47 24.75
C PHE A 150 -35.87 -51.36 24.27
N CYS A 151 -36.16 -52.53 23.69
CA CYS A 151 -35.12 -53.35 23.08
C CYS A 151 -34.44 -52.59 21.92
N GLN A 152 -35.21 -51.84 21.13
CA GLN A 152 -34.66 -51.02 20.04
C GLN A 152 -33.77 -49.88 20.56
N SER A 153 -34.23 -49.08 21.54
CA SER A 153 -33.45 -47.98 22.13
C SER A 153 -32.17 -48.48 22.81
N ARG A 154 -32.27 -49.55 23.60
CA ARG A 154 -31.12 -50.20 24.24
C ARG A 154 -30.13 -50.76 23.23
N THR A 155 -30.61 -51.42 22.18
CA THR A 155 -29.72 -51.92 21.11
C THR A 155 -28.96 -50.76 20.47
N ARG A 156 -29.61 -49.64 20.15
CA ARG A 156 -28.95 -48.43 19.63
C ARG A 156 -27.92 -47.86 20.60
N SER A 157 -28.25 -47.77 21.90
CA SER A 157 -27.34 -47.32 22.95
C SER A 157 -26.09 -48.20 23.02
N HIS A 158 -26.24 -49.52 23.08
CA HIS A 158 -25.11 -50.46 23.12
C HIS A 158 -24.23 -50.34 21.87
N ILE A 159 -24.83 -50.28 20.68
CA ILE A 159 -24.09 -50.08 19.42
C ILE A 159 -23.30 -48.77 19.46
N CYS A 160 -23.92 -47.65 19.85
CA CYS A 160 -23.25 -46.34 19.91
C CYS A 160 -22.13 -46.33 20.95
N ARG A 161 -22.33 -46.94 22.12
CA ARG A 161 -21.31 -47.09 23.17
C ARG A 161 -20.10 -47.87 22.66
N THR A 162 -20.32 -49.03 22.03
CA THR A 162 -19.23 -49.82 21.45
C THR A 162 -18.52 -49.06 20.32
N GLN A 163 -19.23 -48.37 19.45
CA GLN A 163 -18.62 -47.54 18.40
C GLN A 163 -17.76 -46.41 18.98
N LEU A 164 -18.23 -45.77 20.04
CA LEU A 164 -17.53 -44.68 20.73
C LEU A 164 -16.25 -45.19 21.39
N GLU A 165 -16.31 -46.29 22.14
CA GLU A 165 -15.14 -46.95 22.75
C GLU A 165 -14.11 -47.33 21.68
N LYS A 166 -14.55 -47.96 20.59
CA LYS A 166 -13.64 -48.38 19.51
C LYS A 166 -12.99 -47.21 18.80
N LEU A 167 -13.73 -46.13 18.56
CA LEU A 167 -13.16 -44.91 17.99
C LEU A 167 -12.13 -44.29 18.95
N GLN A 168 -12.44 -44.19 20.24
CA GLN A 168 -11.50 -43.69 21.25
C GLN A 168 -10.23 -44.56 21.34
N GLU A 169 -10.35 -45.88 21.30
CA GLU A 169 -9.20 -46.80 21.27
C GLU A 169 -8.30 -46.55 20.06
N LEU A 170 -8.87 -46.35 18.87
CA LEU A 170 -8.10 -46.06 17.65
C LEU A 170 -7.35 -44.74 17.77
N LEU A 171 -8.01 -43.68 18.24
CA LEU A 171 -7.37 -42.37 18.43
C LEU A 171 -6.25 -42.42 19.48
N GLN A 172 -6.42 -43.20 20.55
CA GLN A 172 -5.39 -43.38 21.58
C GLN A 172 -4.18 -44.16 21.03
N LYS A 173 -4.40 -45.20 20.22
CA LYS A 173 -3.33 -45.96 19.57
C LYS A 173 -2.53 -45.11 18.59
N ASP A 174 -3.21 -44.29 17.80
CA ASP A 174 -2.56 -43.36 16.88
C ASP A 174 -1.78 -42.26 17.62
N GLY A 175 -2.22 -41.87 18.81
CA GLY A 175 -1.50 -40.95 19.70
C GLY A 175 -0.30 -41.58 20.43
N ALA A 176 -0.41 -42.86 20.82
CA ALA A 176 0.59 -43.60 21.58
C ALA A 176 1.70 -44.23 20.72
N GLY A 177 1.47 -44.42 19.41
CA GLY A 177 2.50 -44.86 18.45
C GLY A 177 3.58 -43.81 18.17
N ARG A 178 3.49 -42.63 18.79
CA ARG A 178 4.45 -41.53 18.68
C ARG A 178 5.25 -41.36 19.97
N ASP A 179 5.81 -42.44 20.51
CA ASP A 179 6.78 -42.34 21.59
C ASP A 179 8.18 -41.98 21.05
N PRO A 180 8.85 -40.95 21.63
CA PRO A 180 10.19 -40.52 21.26
C PRO A 180 11.24 -41.32 22.04
N ALA A 181 11.75 -42.40 21.46
CA ALA A 181 12.98 -43.01 21.94
C ALA A 181 14.20 -42.35 21.28
N GLY A 182 14.61 -41.20 21.84
CA GLY A 182 15.88 -40.54 21.58
C GLY A 182 16.25 -39.65 22.79
N PRO A 183 17.44 -39.76 23.38
CA PRO A 183 17.70 -39.19 24.69
C PRO A 183 17.88 -37.66 24.64
N MET A 184 17.08 -37.00 25.49
CA MET A 184 17.36 -35.76 26.23
C MET A 184 17.65 -34.46 25.46
N GLY A 185 16.67 -33.55 25.48
CA GLY A 185 16.83 -32.13 25.15
C GLY A 185 15.53 -31.32 25.19
N CYS A 186 15.16 -30.85 26.39
CA CYS A 186 14.30 -29.70 26.72
C CYS A 186 12.93 -29.50 26.00
N ARG A 187 11.85 -29.57 26.80
CA ARG A 187 10.52 -29.03 26.49
C ARG A 187 10.57 -27.51 26.31
N GLY A 188 9.96 -27.01 25.23
CA GLY A 188 9.51 -25.62 25.12
C GLY A 188 9.07 -25.23 23.70
N ALA A 189 7.76 -25.01 23.54
CA ALA A 189 7.06 -24.37 22.42
C ALA A 189 6.65 -25.23 21.20
N LEU A 190 5.33 -25.27 20.98
CA LEU A 190 4.63 -25.72 19.78
C LEU A 190 5.29 -25.22 18.49
N PRO A 191 5.44 -26.05 17.45
CA PRO A 191 5.47 -25.59 16.08
C PRO A 191 4.08 -25.81 15.44
N ASN A 192 3.49 -24.69 15.00
CA ASN A 192 2.40 -24.64 14.04
C ASN A 192 2.64 -25.66 12.90
N LEU A 193 1.66 -26.54 12.65
CA LEU A 193 1.62 -27.36 11.44
C LEU A 193 1.39 -26.46 10.23
N ALA A 194 2.47 -26.13 9.52
CA ALA A 194 2.41 -25.58 8.17
C ALA A 194 2.03 -26.70 7.17
N PRO A 195 1.21 -26.42 6.14
CA PRO A 195 0.79 -27.44 5.18
C PRO A 195 1.94 -27.88 4.28
N ALA A 196 2.05 -29.19 4.10
CA ALA A 196 3.03 -29.86 3.25
C ALA A 196 2.92 -29.37 1.79
N ARG A 197 4.01 -28.75 1.29
CA ARG A 197 4.17 -28.43 -0.13
C ARG A 197 4.80 -29.63 -0.84
N LEU A 198 4.09 -30.19 -1.83
CA LEU A 198 4.67 -31.10 -2.81
C LEU A 198 5.74 -30.35 -3.62
N ALA A 199 6.94 -30.92 -3.69
CA ALA A 199 8.08 -30.35 -4.39
C ALA A 199 7.98 -30.61 -5.91
N PRO A 200 8.25 -29.62 -6.78
CA PRO A 200 8.55 -29.88 -8.19
C PRO A 200 10.03 -30.30 -8.36
N LEU A 201 10.24 -31.18 -9.34
CA LEU A 201 11.54 -31.70 -9.78
C LEU A 201 12.59 -30.59 -9.96
N GLN A 202 13.82 -30.93 -9.57
CA GLN A 202 15.00 -30.07 -9.53
C GLN A 202 15.45 -29.58 -10.93
N SER A 203 15.72 -28.28 -11.05
CA SER A 203 16.82 -27.77 -11.86
C SER A 203 17.52 -26.66 -11.06
N GLY A 204 18.82 -26.83 -10.88
CA GLY A 204 19.58 -26.20 -9.80
C GLY A 204 19.84 -24.71 -10.00
N VAL A 205 19.35 -23.91 -9.05
CA VAL A 205 20.05 -22.76 -8.45
C VAL A 205 19.49 -22.60 -7.02
N VAL A 206 20.39 -22.45 -6.04
CA VAL A 206 20.09 -22.29 -4.61
C VAL A 206 19.13 -21.11 -4.36
N PRO A 207 17.98 -21.28 -3.68
CA PRO A 207 17.18 -20.16 -3.20
C PRO A 207 17.54 -19.82 -1.75
N LYS A 208 17.98 -18.57 -1.55
CA LYS A 208 18.08 -17.95 -0.24
C LYS A 208 16.67 -17.75 0.32
N ALA A 209 16.44 -18.20 1.55
CA ALA A 209 15.13 -18.20 2.20
C ALA A 209 14.54 -16.78 2.31
N PHE A 210 13.37 -16.55 1.70
CA PHE A 210 12.55 -15.38 1.95
C PHE A 210 11.52 -15.71 3.03
N ASN A 211 11.69 -15.12 4.22
CA ASN A 211 10.63 -15.06 5.22
C ASN A 211 9.52 -14.14 4.70
N LEU A 212 8.29 -14.67 4.62
CA LEU A 212 7.09 -13.88 4.36
C LEU A 212 6.81 -12.99 5.58
N SER A 213 7.31 -11.76 5.54
CA SER A 213 6.74 -10.65 6.31
C SER A 213 5.56 -10.09 5.51
N TYR A 214 4.38 -10.06 6.14
CA TYR A 214 3.19 -9.38 5.61
C TYR A 214 3.50 -7.88 5.46
N GLY A 215 3.86 -7.47 4.25
CA GLY A 215 4.25 -6.10 3.94
C GLY A 215 4.98 -6.03 2.62
N PHE A 216 4.35 -6.47 1.53
CA PHE A 216 4.94 -6.34 0.20
C PHE A 216 4.72 -4.92 -0.32
N VAL A 217 5.59 -4.00 0.10
CA VAL A 217 5.85 -2.77 -0.63
C VAL A 217 6.81 -3.16 -1.77
N PRO A 218 6.47 -2.99 -3.05
CA PRO A 218 7.43 -3.25 -4.11
C PRO A 218 8.54 -2.21 -4.02
N THR A 219 9.71 -2.60 -3.52
CA THR A 219 10.93 -1.81 -3.64
C THR A 219 11.42 -1.97 -5.07
N PHE A 220 11.00 -1.07 -5.97
CA PHE A 220 11.68 -0.94 -7.24
C PHE A 220 13.10 -0.41 -6.96
N LEU A 221 14.11 -1.25 -7.16
CA LEU A 221 15.50 -0.81 -7.19
C LEU A 221 15.68 0.07 -8.42
N ILE A 222 15.58 1.39 -8.22
CA ILE A 222 16.00 2.37 -9.22
C ILE A 222 17.54 2.29 -9.25
N PRO A 223 18.18 1.95 -10.39
CA PRO A 223 19.63 2.01 -10.50
C PRO A 223 20.11 3.43 -10.19
N SER A 224 21.08 3.58 -9.28
CA SER A 224 21.61 4.86 -8.81
C SER A 224 22.22 5.75 -9.91
N GLU A 225 22.26 5.33 -11.18
CA GLU A 225 22.81 6.13 -12.28
C GLU A 225 21.81 7.11 -12.91
N ALA A 226 20.52 7.07 -12.55
CA ALA A 226 19.49 7.93 -13.16
C ALA A 226 18.93 9.02 -12.22
N VAL A 227 19.56 9.30 -11.08
CA VAL A 227 19.24 10.49 -10.26
C VAL A 227 20.16 11.63 -10.67
N VAL A 228 19.82 12.29 -11.77
CA VAL A 228 20.28 13.67 -11.96
C VAL A 228 19.25 14.54 -11.25
N PRO A 229 19.59 15.20 -10.13
CA PRO A 229 18.66 16.11 -9.49
C PRO A 229 18.31 17.21 -10.49
N PHE A 230 17.01 17.44 -10.71
CA PHE A 230 16.54 18.63 -11.42
C PHE A 230 17.18 19.85 -10.75
N ALA A 231 18.10 20.51 -11.47
CA ALA A 231 18.71 21.75 -11.01
C ALA A 231 17.63 22.83 -10.99
N VAL A 232 17.07 23.10 -9.81
CA VAL A 232 16.25 24.27 -9.57
C VAL A 232 17.16 25.49 -9.72
N PRO A 233 16.85 26.48 -10.59
CA PRO A 233 17.64 27.68 -10.70
C PRO A 233 17.63 28.43 -9.36
N THR A 234 18.81 28.58 -8.74
CA THR A 234 18.98 29.36 -7.52
C THR A 234 18.61 30.81 -7.81
N ALA A 235 17.67 31.37 -7.06
CA ALA A 235 17.28 32.77 -7.15
C ALA A 235 18.48 33.69 -6.82
N PRO A 236 18.65 34.84 -7.49
CA PRO A 236 19.76 35.75 -7.22
C PRO A 236 19.60 36.44 -5.85
N PRO A 237 20.70 36.85 -5.19
CA PRO A 237 20.67 37.41 -3.85
C PRO A 237 19.93 38.76 -3.85
N ARG A 238 18.99 38.93 -2.91
CA ARG A 238 18.27 40.17 -2.68
C ARG A 238 19.21 41.23 -2.12
N HIS A 239 19.58 42.21 -2.96
CA HIS A 239 20.15 43.46 -2.48
C HIS A 239 19.09 44.31 -1.78
N HIS A 240 19.48 44.78 -0.61
CA HIS A 240 18.84 45.63 0.39
C HIS A 240 17.85 46.67 -0.16
N LEU A 241 16.61 46.66 0.38
CA LEU A 241 15.69 47.80 0.36
C LEU A 241 15.41 48.24 1.81
N PRO A 242 15.29 49.54 2.10
CA PRO A 242 15.12 50.06 3.46
C PRO A 242 13.70 49.81 4.00
N ALA A 243 13.60 49.59 5.31
CA ALA A 243 12.37 49.27 6.03
C ALA A 243 11.49 50.51 6.28
N LEU A 244 10.18 50.35 6.10
CA LEU A 244 9.16 51.34 6.41
C LEU A 244 8.19 50.73 7.43
N GLY A 245 8.06 51.38 8.60
CA GLY A 245 6.92 51.23 9.52
C GLY A 245 7.16 50.37 10.77
N HIS A 246 7.17 51.01 11.93
CA HIS A 246 7.00 50.39 13.25
C HIS A 246 5.52 50.13 13.55
N GLN A 247 5.19 48.97 14.14
CA GLN A 247 4.14 48.77 15.16
C GLN A 247 4.38 47.41 15.88
N PRO A 248 3.84 47.17 17.10
CA PRO A 248 4.56 46.46 18.17
C PRO A 248 3.85 45.20 18.69
N ALA A 249 4.61 44.43 19.48
CA ALA A 249 4.21 43.35 20.42
C ALA A 249 3.63 42.07 19.77
N SER A 250 4.04 40.84 20.11
CA SER A 250 4.36 40.23 21.42
C SER A 250 4.96 38.81 21.20
N PRO A 251 5.15 37.95 22.23
CA PRO A 251 6.46 37.54 22.74
C PRO A 251 7.03 36.22 22.17
N CYS A 252 8.35 36.15 22.32
CA CYS A 252 9.29 35.07 22.06
C CYS A 252 8.86 33.68 22.59
N SER A 253 8.98 32.65 21.74
CA SER A 253 9.24 31.28 22.19
C SER A 253 10.30 30.61 21.31
N LYS A 254 11.51 30.54 21.88
CA LYS A 254 12.53 29.49 21.85
C LYS A 254 12.56 28.54 20.63
N ILE A 255 13.67 28.63 19.90
CA ILE A 255 14.24 27.53 19.11
C ILE A 255 14.62 26.38 20.07
N PRO A 256 14.38 25.12 19.67
CA PRO A 256 15.50 24.18 19.62
C PRO A 256 15.51 23.40 18.28
N SER A 257 16.60 23.54 17.53
CA SER A 257 17.11 22.50 16.62
C SER A 257 18.04 21.56 17.41
N PRO A 258 18.37 20.33 16.94
CA PRO A 258 17.89 19.57 15.79
C PRO A 258 17.43 18.14 16.18
N GLY A 259 16.46 17.58 15.45
CA GLY A 259 16.11 16.16 15.57
C GLY A 259 15.29 15.71 14.38
N SER A 260 15.88 14.94 13.48
CA SER A 260 15.16 14.13 12.47
C SER A 260 14.14 13.22 13.18
N PRO A 261 12.96 12.93 12.60
CA PRO A 261 12.91 11.98 11.48
C PRO A 261 11.83 12.27 10.41
N LEU A 262 12.11 11.81 9.19
CA LEU A 262 11.18 11.30 8.17
C LEU A 262 9.73 11.85 8.21
N HIS A 263 9.45 12.86 7.39
CA HIS A 263 8.08 13.19 7.01
C HIS A 263 7.59 12.19 5.93
N VAL A 264 6.71 11.27 6.33
CA VAL A 264 5.80 10.59 5.40
C VAL A 264 4.70 11.59 5.05
N VAL A 265 4.73 12.14 3.83
CA VAL A 265 3.63 12.91 3.27
C VAL A 265 3.09 12.09 2.11
N GLY A 266 1.85 11.62 2.23
CA GLY A 266 1.18 10.86 1.17
C GLY A 266 -0.14 10.22 1.59
N HIS A 267 -1.03 10.96 2.24
CA HIS A 267 -2.44 10.57 2.24
C HIS A 267 -3.05 11.00 0.90
N ILE A 268 -3.38 10.03 0.05
CA ILE A 268 -4.28 10.25 -1.09
C ILE A 268 -5.68 9.87 -0.59
N PRO A 269 -6.61 10.84 -0.40
CA PRO A 269 -7.99 10.49 -0.11
C PRO A 269 -8.60 9.86 -1.36
N LEU A 270 -8.95 8.59 -1.24
CA LEU A 270 -9.67 7.83 -2.26
C LEU A 270 -11.11 8.38 -2.28
N LEU A 271 -11.42 9.22 -3.27
CA LEU A 271 -12.77 9.71 -3.54
C LEU A 271 -13.60 8.54 -4.08
N SER A 272 -14.34 7.88 -3.20
CA SER A 272 -15.40 6.93 -3.58
C SER A 272 -16.60 7.68 -4.18
N PRO A 273 -17.22 7.22 -5.27
CA PRO A 273 -18.50 7.78 -5.73
C PRO A 273 -19.64 7.27 -4.84
N GLN A 274 -20.46 8.18 -4.31
CA GLN A 274 -21.72 7.88 -3.61
C GLN A 274 -22.75 7.26 -4.58
N PRO A 275 -23.48 6.20 -4.20
CA PRO A 275 -24.59 5.70 -5.00
C PRO A 275 -25.82 6.60 -4.83
N SER A 276 -26.43 6.94 -5.96
CA SER A 276 -27.64 7.72 -6.10
C SER A 276 -28.84 7.07 -5.39
N CYS A 277 -29.45 7.79 -4.44
CA CYS A 277 -30.75 7.43 -3.89
C CYS A 277 -31.83 7.52 -4.97
N ARG A 278 -32.46 6.38 -5.25
CA ARG A 278 -33.67 6.26 -6.04
C ARG A 278 -34.81 7.10 -5.46
N GLN A 279 -35.57 7.67 -6.38
CA GLN A 279 -36.87 8.31 -6.19
C GLN A 279 -37.76 7.57 -5.20
N GLN A 280 -38.24 8.28 -4.17
CA GLN A 280 -39.39 7.86 -3.39
C GLN A 280 -40.57 8.74 -3.82
N GLN A 281 -41.45 8.12 -4.60
CA GLN A 281 -42.68 8.72 -5.12
C GLN A 281 -43.65 8.91 -3.94
N GLN A 282 -43.94 10.18 -3.60
CA GLN A 282 -44.96 10.53 -2.61
C GLN A 282 -46.34 10.11 -3.13
N LYS A 283 -46.91 9.06 -2.54
CA LYS A 283 -48.36 8.82 -2.55
C LYS A 283 -48.93 9.61 -1.37
N GLN A 284 -49.42 10.82 -1.61
CA GLN A 284 -50.30 11.51 -0.67
C GLN A 284 -51.66 10.80 -0.68
N GLU A 285 -52.12 10.39 0.50
CA GLU A 285 -53.45 9.86 0.74
C GLU A 285 -54.10 10.64 1.89
N LEU A 286 -55.44 10.77 1.81
CA LEU A 286 -56.46 11.32 2.73
C LEU A 286 -57.01 12.74 2.44
N PRO A 287 -58.28 13.06 2.79
CA PRO A 287 -59.37 12.21 3.32
C PRO A 287 -60.77 12.39 2.64
N HIS A 288 -61.61 11.38 2.88
CA HIS A 288 -63.08 11.39 3.10
C HIS A 288 -63.97 12.49 2.46
N ARG A 289 -64.86 12.07 1.56
CA ARG A 289 -66.33 12.11 1.76
C ARG A 289 -67.04 11.17 0.79
#